data_AF-K1YZV8-F1
#
_entry.id   AF-K1YZV8-F1
#
_cell.length_a   1.000
_cell.length_b   1.000
_cell.length_c   1.000
_cell.angle_alpha   90.00
_cell.angle_beta   90.00
_cell.angle_gamma   90.00
#
_symmetry.space_group_name_H-M   'P 1'
#
loop_
_entity.id
_entity.type
_entity.pdbx_description
1 polymer ?
#
loop_
_entity_poly.entity_id
_entity_poly.type
_entity_poly.pdbx_seq_one_letter_code
_entity_poly.pdbx_strand_id
1 'polypeptide(L)'
;DMAVIETGMGGRYDATNLVKPLAGAMTTVSLDHQEFLGDSKTQILAEKMQIVKPNMDFWSGIRDIDLMNQLRNHCDLVGASFFSLDDYFLDVKENEFIFDHHTYETSLLGEHQKRNTALSVGLCQSLNKKGYKISDENIRQGIMKTKWPARLERFDYRPPVLIDGAHNPEGIAALTVYLKQKGIKAPLVYGCLNNRSLLELIQPLLSCVKDKLYLVSFSHEKSYKASQLINFASEIEDKGILKVEVLNLNEGSWHNLMRGLPDGELVVVTGSLYMTAQVRQYLVGGEK
;
A
#
# COMPACT_ATOMS: atom_id res chain seq x y z
N ASP A 1 14.18 -24.88 -3.06
CA ASP A 1 13.95 -23.42 -3.25
C ASP A 1 12.56 -23.15 -3.77
N MET A 2 12.06 -21.93 -3.57
CA MET A 2 10.74 -21.46 -4.02
C MET A 2 10.88 -20.04 -4.57
N ALA A 3 10.01 -19.66 -5.50
CA ALA A 3 9.89 -18.29 -5.98
C ALA A 3 8.56 -17.69 -5.50
N VAL A 4 8.60 -16.47 -4.97
CA VAL A 4 7.41 -15.65 -4.68
C VAL A 4 7.28 -14.63 -5.80
N ILE A 5 6.13 -14.61 -6.46
CA ILE A 5 5.92 -13.82 -7.68
C ILE A 5 4.72 -12.90 -7.44
N GLU A 6 4.97 -11.59 -7.47
CA GLU A 6 3.92 -10.56 -7.44
C GLU A 6 3.45 -10.28 -8.87
N THR A 7 2.13 -10.29 -9.08
CA THR A 7 1.54 -9.87 -10.36
C THR A 7 1.74 -8.37 -10.54
N GLY A 8 2.28 -7.96 -11.69
CA GLY A 8 2.57 -6.54 -11.97
C GLY A 8 1.30 -5.70 -12.14
N MET A 9 0.40 -6.09 -13.03
CA MET A 9 -0.86 -5.40 -13.25
C MET A 9 -1.97 -6.36 -13.72
N GLY A 10 -3.14 -6.26 -13.10
CA GLY A 10 -4.27 -7.14 -13.42
C GLY A 10 -3.97 -8.59 -13.02
N GLY A 11 -3.97 -9.48 -13.99
CA GLY A 11 -3.67 -10.91 -13.81
C GLY A 11 -3.71 -11.68 -15.11
N ARG A 12 -4.79 -11.53 -15.88
CA ARG A 12 -5.03 -12.27 -17.13
C ARG A 12 -3.86 -12.23 -18.11
N TYR A 13 -3.37 -11.03 -18.43
CA TYR A 13 -2.31 -10.78 -19.41
C TYR A 13 -0.98 -10.37 -18.76
N ASP A 14 -0.87 -10.50 -17.44
CA ASP A 14 0.37 -10.23 -16.76
C ASP A 14 1.40 -11.32 -17.13
N ALA A 15 2.66 -10.93 -17.37
CA ALA A 15 3.70 -11.86 -17.76
C ALA A 15 3.93 -12.97 -16.71
N THR A 16 3.61 -12.69 -15.43
CA THR A 16 3.72 -13.67 -14.35
C THR A 16 2.67 -14.77 -14.42
N ASN A 17 1.57 -14.58 -15.16
CA ASN A 17 0.47 -15.54 -15.24
C ASN A 17 0.79 -16.81 -16.05
N LEU A 18 2.01 -16.90 -16.59
CA LEU A 18 2.55 -18.09 -17.25
C LEU A 18 2.96 -19.20 -16.27
N VAL A 19 3.13 -18.87 -14.99
CA VAL A 19 3.61 -19.83 -13.98
C VAL A 19 2.49 -20.75 -13.48
N LYS A 20 2.90 -21.89 -12.91
CA LYS A 20 2.01 -22.83 -12.21
C LYS A 20 2.30 -22.75 -10.70
N PRO A 21 1.62 -21.87 -9.95
CA PRO A 21 1.91 -21.65 -8.55
C PRO A 21 1.44 -22.82 -7.68
N LEU A 22 2.15 -23.04 -6.56
CA LEU A 22 1.77 -24.04 -5.56
C LEU A 22 0.60 -23.56 -4.69
N ALA A 23 0.57 -22.26 -4.40
CA ALA A 23 -0.50 -21.56 -3.69
C ALA A 23 -0.51 -20.10 -4.18
N GLY A 24 -1.61 -19.40 -3.97
CA GLY A 24 -1.78 -18.03 -4.41
C GLY A 24 -2.68 -17.26 -3.46
N ALA A 25 -2.58 -15.94 -3.51
CA ALA A 25 -3.41 -15.07 -2.71
C ALA A 25 -3.83 -13.84 -3.52
N MET A 26 -5.01 -13.32 -3.20
CA MET A 26 -5.46 -12.00 -3.61
C MET A 26 -5.70 -11.16 -2.35
N THR A 27 -4.97 -10.06 -2.22
CA THR A 27 -5.03 -9.21 -1.02
C THR A 27 -6.34 -8.45 -0.93
N THR A 28 -6.55 -7.49 -1.83
CA THR A 28 -7.76 -6.67 -1.93
C THR A 28 -8.07 -6.36 -3.39
N VAL A 29 -9.25 -5.77 -3.63
CA VAL A 29 -9.65 -5.23 -4.94
C VAL A 29 -10.12 -3.79 -4.75
N SER A 30 -9.32 -2.85 -5.26
CA SER A 30 -9.59 -1.42 -5.26
C SER A 30 -9.71 -0.89 -6.69
N LEU A 31 -10.28 0.32 -6.82
CA LEU A 31 -10.21 1.06 -8.08
C LEU A 31 -8.77 1.51 -8.31
N ASP A 32 -8.11 0.84 -9.24
CA ASP A 32 -6.72 1.06 -9.58
C ASP A 32 -6.48 0.67 -11.03
N HIS A 33 -5.58 1.38 -11.72
CA HIS A 33 -5.26 1.14 -13.13
C HIS A 33 -6.50 1.03 -14.04
N GLN A 34 -7.51 1.90 -13.84
CA GLN A 34 -8.81 1.82 -14.51
C GLN A 34 -8.71 1.86 -16.05
N GLU A 35 -7.75 2.62 -16.58
CA GLU A 35 -7.43 2.66 -18.02
C GLU A 35 -7.14 1.28 -18.63
N PHE A 36 -6.68 0.31 -17.83
CA PHE A 36 -6.30 -1.03 -18.26
C PHE A 36 -7.21 -2.14 -17.73
N LEU A 37 -7.73 -1.98 -16.51
CA LEU A 37 -8.44 -3.03 -15.78
C LEU A 37 -9.96 -2.84 -15.73
N GLY A 38 -10.45 -1.68 -16.18
CA GLY A 38 -11.86 -1.31 -16.17
C GLY A 38 -12.25 -0.36 -15.03
N ASP A 39 -13.46 0.16 -15.12
CA ASP A 39 -13.96 1.26 -14.28
C ASP A 39 -14.70 0.81 -13.01
N SER A 40 -14.77 -0.50 -12.79
CA SER A 40 -15.45 -1.08 -11.63
C SER A 40 -14.59 -2.15 -10.95
N LYS A 41 -14.77 -2.31 -9.64
CA LYS A 41 -14.08 -3.38 -8.89
C LYS A 41 -14.39 -4.77 -9.44
N THR A 42 -15.59 -4.99 -9.99
CA THR A 42 -15.98 -6.26 -10.63
C THR A 42 -15.16 -6.53 -11.89
N GLN A 43 -14.95 -5.53 -12.75
CA GLN A 43 -14.09 -5.69 -13.93
C GLN A 43 -12.63 -5.92 -13.53
N ILE A 44 -12.15 -5.16 -12.55
CA ILE A 44 -10.79 -5.31 -12.03
C ILE A 44 -10.57 -6.71 -11.42
N LEU A 45 -11.54 -7.22 -10.66
CA LEU A 45 -11.50 -8.59 -10.13
C LEU A 45 -11.49 -9.61 -11.28
N ALA A 46 -12.29 -9.41 -12.33
CA ALA A 46 -12.36 -10.34 -13.45
C ALA A 46 -11.00 -10.51 -14.16
N GLU A 47 -10.21 -9.43 -14.23
CA GLU A 47 -8.82 -9.47 -14.71
C GLU A 47 -7.87 -10.14 -13.72
N LYS A 48 -7.96 -9.79 -12.43
CA LYS A 48 -7.08 -10.31 -11.36
C LYS A 48 -7.27 -11.81 -11.11
N MET A 49 -8.50 -12.30 -11.12
CA MET A 49 -8.81 -13.69 -10.76
C MET A 49 -8.27 -14.73 -11.76
N GLN A 50 -7.83 -14.30 -12.95
CA GLN A 50 -7.24 -15.18 -13.97
C GLN A 50 -5.86 -15.76 -13.57
N ILE A 51 -5.30 -15.34 -12.44
CA ILE A 51 -4.12 -15.97 -11.84
C ILE A 51 -4.44 -17.29 -11.14
N VAL A 52 -5.72 -17.57 -10.85
CA VAL A 52 -6.16 -18.83 -10.25
C VAL A 52 -5.93 -19.98 -11.23
N LYS A 53 -5.27 -21.04 -10.75
CA LYS A 53 -4.96 -22.26 -11.52
C LYS A 53 -5.56 -23.51 -10.84
N PRO A 54 -5.81 -24.60 -11.58
CA PRO A 54 -6.35 -25.83 -10.99
C PRO A 54 -5.44 -26.42 -9.91
N ASN A 55 -6.04 -27.07 -8.90
CA ASN A 55 -5.36 -27.80 -7.81
C ASN A 55 -4.42 -26.95 -6.93
N MET A 56 -4.68 -25.65 -6.86
CA MET A 56 -3.99 -24.75 -5.93
C MET A 56 -4.90 -24.35 -4.76
N ASP A 57 -4.27 -24.05 -3.63
CA ASP A 57 -4.94 -23.31 -2.56
C ASP A 57 -4.87 -21.82 -2.91
N PHE A 58 -6.02 -21.15 -2.87
CA PHE A 58 -6.15 -19.74 -3.19
C PHE A 58 -6.78 -18.97 -2.02
N TRP A 59 -6.02 -18.03 -1.45
CA TRP A 59 -6.43 -17.20 -0.33
C TRP A 59 -6.98 -15.86 -0.78
N SER A 60 -8.09 -15.42 -0.19
CA SER A 60 -8.69 -14.11 -0.47
C SER A 60 -8.73 -13.24 0.78
N GLY A 61 -8.15 -12.05 0.70
CA GLY A 61 -8.32 -10.99 1.69
C GLY A 61 -9.47 -10.02 1.38
N ILE A 62 -10.19 -10.23 0.27
CA ILE A 62 -11.31 -9.41 -0.18
C ILE A 62 -12.44 -9.45 0.86
N ARG A 63 -12.89 -8.27 1.29
CA ARG A 63 -13.97 -8.10 2.28
C ARG A 63 -15.33 -7.81 1.67
N ASP A 64 -15.35 -7.34 0.43
CA ASP A 64 -16.58 -7.11 -0.32
C ASP A 64 -17.19 -8.49 -0.65
N ILE A 65 -18.40 -8.75 -0.12
CA ILE A 65 -19.02 -10.07 -0.19
C ILE A 65 -19.36 -10.49 -1.62
N ASP A 66 -19.73 -9.54 -2.48
CA ASP A 66 -20.10 -9.83 -3.86
C ASP A 66 -18.85 -10.20 -4.68
N LEU A 67 -17.77 -9.42 -4.51
CA LEU A 67 -16.48 -9.72 -5.13
C LEU A 67 -15.88 -11.02 -4.60
N MET A 68 -15.98 -11.29 -3.30
CA MET A 68 -15.51 -12.53 -2.70
C MET A 68 -16.26 -13.75 -3.26
N ASN A 69 -17.59 -13.67 -3.38
CA ASN A 69 -18.40 -14.73 -3.96
C ASN A 69 -18.06 -14.95 -5.44
N GLN A 70 -17.82 -13.88 -6.20
CA GLN A 70 -17.37 -13.99 -7.58
C GLN A 70 -16.02 -14.75 -7.69
N LEU A 71 -15.05 -14.41 -6.82
CA LEU A 71 -13.76 -15.09 -6.78
C LEU A 71 -13.89 -16.56 -6.35
N ARG A 72 -14.72 -16.85 -5.34
CA ARG A 72 -15.01 -18.22 -4.88
C ARG A 72 -15.59 -19.07 -6.01
N ASN A 73 -16.63 -18.58 -6.69
CA ASN A 73 -17.23 -19.26 -7.83
C ASN A 73 -16.20 -19.51 -8.95
N HIS A 74 -15.31 -18.55 -9.20
CA HIS A 74 -14.23 -18.74 -10.18
C HIS A 74 -13.24 -19.84 -9.75
N CYS A 75 -12.86 -19.90 -8.48
CA CYS A 75 -12.02 -20.96 -7.95
C CYS A 75 -12.69 -22.34 -8.11
N ASP A 76 -13.97 -22.45 -7.79
CA ASP A 76 -14.74 -23.70 -7.95
C ASP A 76 -14.77 -24.16 -9.41
N LEU A 77 -15.00 -23.23 -10.36
CA LEU A 77 -15.00 -23.53 -11.79
C LEU A 77 -13.65 -23.99 -12.32
N VAL A 78 -12.55 -23.41 -11.82
CA VAL A 78 -11.17 -23.77 -12.21
C VAL A 78 -10.68 -25.04 -11.50
N GLY A 79 -11.35 -25.45 -10.42
CA GLY A 79 -10.92 -26.57 -9.57
C GLY A 79 -9.79 -26.18 -8.61
N ALA A 80 -9.83 -24.96 -8.07
CA ALA A 80 -8.94 -24.49 -7.02
C ALA A 80 -9.66 -24.46 -5.66
N SER A 81 -8.94 -24.71 -4.57
CA SER A 81 -9.49 -24.60 -3.21
C SER A 81 -9.50 -23.13 -2.78
N PHE A 82 -10.67 -22.62 -2.39
CA PHE A 82 -10.83 -21.23 -1.94
C PHE A 82 -10.80 -21.12 -0.42
N PHE A 83 -10.04 -20.15 0.08
CA PHE A 83 -9.97 -19.81 1.50
C PHE A 83 -10.25 -18.31 1.69
N SER A 84 -11.28 -17.96 2.47
CA SER A 84 -11.49 -16.58 2.89
C SER A 84 -10.63 -16.29 4.12
N LEU A 85 -9.86 -15.20 4.10
CA LEU A 85 -9.07 -14.79 5.25
C LEU A 85 -9.92 -14.59 6.50
N ASP A 86 -11.13 -14.04 6.33
CA ASP A 86 -12.02 -13.70 7.44
C ASP A 86 -12.52 -14.93 8.21
N ASP A 87 -12.48 -16.13 7.60
CA ASP A 87 -12.84 -17.38 8.28
C ASP A 87 -11.79 -17.82 9.32
N TYR A 88 -10.56 -17.29 9.22
CA TYR A 88 -9.41 -17.70 10.05
C TYR A 88 -8.83 -16.56 10.87
N PHE A 89 -9.20 -15.30 10.58
CA PHE A 89 -8.57 -14.11 11.12
C PHE A 89 -9.41 -13.45 12.22
N LEU A 90 -8.76 -13.13 13.34
CA LEU A 90 -9.32 -12.29 14.39
C LEU A 90 -8.33 -11.18 14.75
N ASP A 91 -8.79 -9.94 14.68
CA ASP A 91 -8.02 -8.79 15.14
C ASP A 91 -8.03 -8.72 16.68
N VAL A 92 -6.88 -8.49 17.30
CA VAL A 92 -6.71 -8.50 18.76
C VAL A 92 -6.21 -7.15 19.28
N LYS A 93 -5.01 -6.73 18.87
CA LYS A 93 -4.37 -5.46 19.28
C LYS A 93 -3.67 -4.82 18.09
N GLU A 94 -3.02 -3.69 18.33
CA GLU A 94 -2.40 -2.86 17.27
C GLU A 94 -1.65 -3.68 16.22
N ASN A 95 -0.66 -4.49 16.65
CA ASN A 95 0.16 -5.33 15.78
C ASN A 95 -0.14 -6.83 15.91
N GLU A 96 -1.02 -7.22 16.83
CA GLU A 96 -1.30 -8.61 17.19
C GLU A 96 -2.63 -9.08 16.58
N PHE A 97 -2.62 -10.28 16.00
CA PHE A 97 -3.81 -10.94 15.47
C PHE A 97 -3.77 -12.43 15.76
N ILE A 98 -4.93 -13.07 15.74
CA ILE A 98 -5.04 -14.53 15.76
C ILE A 98 -5.34 -15.00 14.33
N PHE A 99 -4.61 -16.03 13.90
CA PHE A 99 -4.86 -16.74 12.66
C PHE A 99 -4.87 -18.23 12.92
N ASP A 100 -5.97 -18.90 12.61
CA ASP A 100 -6.14 -20.35 12.79
C ASP A 100 -5.73 -20.80 14.21
N HIS A 101 -6.32 -20.15 15.22
CA HIS A 101 -6.07 -20.37 16.66
C HIS A 101 -4.66 -20.07 17.18
N HIS A 102 -3.77 -19.52 16.36
CA HIS A 102 -2.42 -19.12 16.76
C HIS A 102 -2.28 -17.60 16.77
N THR A 103 -1.59 -17.06 17.78
CA THR A 103 -1.29 -15.63 17.85
C THR A 103 -0.02 -15.30 17.05
N TYR A 104 -0.09 -14.24 16.27
CA TYR A 104 1.00 -13.66 15.50
C TYR A 104 1.07 -12.15 15.74
N GLU A 105 2.26 -11.59 15.56
CA GLU A 105 2.52 -10.16 15.61
C GLU A 105 3.18 -9.73 14.30
N THR A 106 2.72 -8.63 13.70
CA THR A 106 3.36 -8.04 12.51
C THR A 106 4.40 -6.99 12.89
N SER A 107 5.52 -6.95 12.18
CA SER A 107 6.54 -5.90 12.34
C SER A 107 6.23 -4.62 11.56
N LEU A 108 5.30 -4.68 10.59
CA LEU A 108 4.95 -3.55 9.75
C LEU A 108 3.82 -2.75 10.39
N LEU A 109 3.92 -1.42 10.32
CA LEU A 109 2.93 -0.51 10.88
C LEU A 109 1.66 -0.47 10.01
N GLY A 110 0.53 -0.16 10.66
CA GLY A 110 -0.77 0.02 10.01
C GLY A 110 -1.65 -1.23 10.07
N GLU A 111 -2.93 -1.05 10.39
CA GLU A 111 -3.85 -2.17 10.67
C GLU A 111 -3.99 -3.16 9.50
N HIS A 112 -3.95 -2.65 8.27
CA HIS A 112 -4.01 -3.47 7.05
C HIS A 112 -2.86 -4.49 6.95
N GLN A 113 -1.71 -4.22 7.59
CA GLN A 113 -0.57 -5.13 7.58
C GLN A 113 -0.82 -6.41 8.36
N LYS A 114 -1.68 -6.41 9.38
CA LYS A 114 -2.09 -7.64 10.08
C LYS A 114 -2.73 -8.63 9.09
N ARG A 115 -3.60 -8.13 8.21
CA ARG A 115 -4.28 -8.95 7.19
C ARG A 115 -3.32 -9.42 6.09
N ASN A 116 -2.42 -8.56 5.62
CA ASN A 116 -1.37 -8.94 4.66
C ASN A 116 -0.45 -10.03 5.25
N THR A 117 -0.10 -9.88 6.52
CA THR A 117 0.70 -10.86 7.26
C THR A 117 -0.07 -12.18 7.37
N ALA A 118 -1.34 -12.14 7.77
CA ALA A 118 -2.19 -13.32 7.89
C ALA A 118 -2.38 -14.08 6.57
N LEU A 119 -2.51 -13.39 5.42
CA LEU A 119 -2.49 -14.04 4.11
C LEU A 119 -1.19 -14.80 3.85
N SER A 120 -0.06 -14.20 4.26
CA SER A 120 1.26 -14.84 4.14
C SER A 120 1.37 -16.09 5.03
N VAL A 121 0.77 -16.07 6.23
CA VAL A 121 0.64 -17.25 7.10
C VAL A 121 -0.22 -18.33 6.43
N GLY A 122 -1.37 -17.97 5.87
CA GLY A 122 -2.24 -18.90 5.12
C GLY A 122 -1.51 -19.57 3.95
N LEU A 123 -0.72 -18.82 3.19
CA LEU A 123 0.14 -19.37 2.13
C LEU A 123 1.15 -20.37 2.67
N CYS A 124 1.80 -20.09 3.81
CA CYS A 124 2.72 -21.03 4.45
C CYS A 124 2.02 -22.32 4.88
N GLN A 125 0.79 -22.23 5.43
CA GLN A 125 -0.01 -23.40 5.78
C GLN A 125 -0.39 -24.23 4.55
N SER A 126 -0.78 -23.59 3.44
CA SER A 126 -1.03 -24.26 2.17
C SER A 126 0.19 -25.00 1.64
N LEU A 127 1.39 -24.42 1.76
CA LEU A 127 2.63 -25.10 1.41
C LEU A 127 2.90 -26.30 2.35
N ASN A 128 2.68 -26.16 3.65
CA ASN A 128 2.84 -27.28 4.59
C ASN A 128 1.93 -28.48 4.23
N LYS A 129 0.67 -28.23 3.83
CA LYS A 129 -0.23 -29.29 3.34
C LYS A 129 0.31 -30.03 2.12
N LYS A 130 1.15 -29.37 1.31
CA LYS A 130 1.83 -29.95 0.14
C LYS A 130 3.17 -30.62 0.47
N GLY A 131 3.48 -30.81 1.76
CA GLY A 131 4.67 -31.55 2.22
C GLY A 131 5.91 -30.69 2.45
N TYR A 132 5.81 -29.36 2.31
CA TYR A 132 6.88 -28.45 2.72
C TYR A 132 6.95 -28.39 4.26
N LYS A 133 8.12 -28.10 4.81
CA LYS A 133 8.34 -28.04 6.26
C LYS A 133 8.68 -26.60 6.67
N ILE A 134 7.64 -25.79 6.83
CA ILE A 134 7.74 -24.41 7.33
C ILE A 134 7.20 -24.43 8.76
N SER A 135 8.08 -24.43 9.75
CA SER A 135 7.65 -24.42 11.15
C SER A 135 7.02 -23.08 11.54
N ASP A 136 6.18 -23.09 12.56
CA ASP A 136 5.57 -21.88 13.13
C ASP A 136 6.63 -20.86 13.58
N GLU A 137 7.77 -21.34 14.11
CA GLU A 137 8.93 -20.49 14.42
C GLU A 137 9.52 -19.84 13.16
N ASN A 138 9.63 -20.56 12.04
CA ASN A 138 10.08 -19.96 10.78
C ASN A 138 9.14 -18.86 10.29
N ILE A 139 7.83 -19.05 10.47
CA ILE A 139 6.82 -18.05 10.10
C ILE A 139 6.99 -16.80 10.97
N ARG A 140 7.03 -16.94 12.30
CA ARG A 140 7.22 -15.80 13.23
C ARG A 140 8.51 -15.04 12.93
N GLN A 141 9.62 -15.74 12.75
CA GLN A 141 10.91 -15.11 12.41
C GLN A 141 10.86 -14.39 11.07
N GLY A 142 10.18 -14.96 10.06
CA GLY A 142 9.99 -14.33 8.75
C GLY A 142 9.19 -13.03 8.84
N ILE A 143 8.08 -13.06 9.60
CA ILE A 143 7.25 -11.87 9.84
C ILE A 143 8.09 -10.78 10.51
N MET A 144 8.78 -11.09 11.61
CA MET A 144 9.56 -10.09 12.36
C MET A 144 10.73 -9.50 11.56
N LYS A 145 11.31 -10.26 10.63
CA LYS A 145 12.39 -9.79 9.75
C LYS A 145 11.89 -9.05 8.51
N THR A 146 10.59 -9.01 8.26
CA THR A 146 10.02 -8.37 7.08
C THR A 146 10.33 -6.88 7.10
N LYS A 147 10.89 -6.38 6.00
CA LYS A 147 11.10 -4.96 5.73
C LYS A 147 10.41 -4.62 4.44
N TRP A 148 9.59 -3.57 4.44
CA TRP A 148 8.88 -3.12 3.25
C TRP A 148 9.11 -1.63 3.01
N PRO A 149 10.02 -1.27 2.10
CA PRO A 149 10.31 0.12 1.80
C PRO A 149 9.06 0.92 1.43
N ALA A 150 8.98 2.17 1.88
CA ALA A 150 7.88 3.08 1.64
C ALA A 150 6.49 2.54 2.05
N ARG A 151 6.40 1.76 3.13
CA ARG A 151 5.14 1.40 3.80
C ARG A 151 5.20 1.81 5.26
N LEU A 152 4.68 3.00 5.56
CA LEU A 152 4.82 3.66 6.86
C LEU A 152 6.27 3.60 7.38
N GLU A 153 7.24 3.77 6.48
CA GLU A 153 8.67 3.66 6.78
C GLU A 153 9.13 4.97 7.43
N ARG A 154 9.61 4.88 8.68
CA ARG A 154 10.08 6.02 9.45
C ARG A 154 11.60 6.16 9.38
N PHE A 155 12.06 7.39 9.20
CA PHE A 155 13.45 7.79 9.23
C PHE A 155 13.67 8.79 10.37
N ASP A 156 14.66 8.52 11.22
CA ASP A 156 15.08 9.42 12.31
C ASP A 156 15.98 10.54 11.77
N TYR A 157 15.46 11.25 10.77
CA TYR A 157 16.05 12.45 10.17
C TYR A 157 15.77 13.69 11.03
N ARG A 158 16.31 14.86 10.67
CA ARG A 158 15.99 16.14 11.34
C ARG A 158 15.40 17.15 10.32
N PRO A 159 14.08 17.42 10.38
CA PRO A 159 13.03 16.71 11.13
C PRO A 159 12.83 15.24 10.74
N PRO A 160 12.20 14.40 11.59
CA PRO A 160 11.92 13.01 11.26
C PRO A 160 10.94 12.90 10.10
N VAL A 161 11.05 11.84 9.30
CA VAL A 161 10.26 11.65 8.08
C VAL A 161 9.54 10.31 8.11
N LEU A 162 8.25 10.30 7.79
CA LEU A 162 7.45 9.11 7.54
C LEU A 162 7.09 9.03 6.05
N ILE A 163 7.51 7.96 5.39
CA ILE A 163 7.25 7.71 3.98
C ILE A 163 6.20 6.62 3.81
N ASP A 164 5.19 6.86 2.98
CA ASP A 164 4.23 5.84 2.57
C ASP A 164 3.85 5.94 1.09
N GLY A 165 3.83 4.81 0.38
CA GLY A 165 3.51 4.69 -1.04
C GLY A 165 2.02 4.68 -1.37
N ALA A 166 1.13 5.13 -0.49
CA ALA A 166 -0.29 5.31 -0.77
C ALA A 166 -0.49 6.24 -1.97
N HIS A 167 -1.19 5.76 -2.99
CA HIS A 167 -1.42 6.47 -4.25
C HIS A 167 -2.78 6.16 -4.90
N ASN A 168 -3.58 5.32 -4.23
CA ASN A 168 -4.92 4.95 -4.64
C ASN A 168 -5.90 5.18 -3.46
N PRO A 169 -7.22 5.17 -3.68
CA PRO A 169 -8.18 5.50 -2.62
C PRO A 169 -8.06 4.62 -1.38
N GLU A 170 -7.80 3.32 -1.54
CA GLU A 170 -7.66 2.37 -0.43
C GLU A 170 -6.40 2.64 0.40
N GLY A 171 -5.25 2.84 -0.26
CA GLY A 171 -4.00 3.16 0.42
C GLY A 171 -4.05 4.50 1.14
N ILE A 172 -4.66 5.53 0.53
CA ILE A 172 -4.83 6.83 1.16
C ILE A 172 -5.76 6.74 2.38
N ALA A 173 -6.83 5.95 2.29
CA ALA A 173 -7.71 5.69 3.42
C ALA A 173 -6.95 4.99 4.55
N ALA A 174 -6.15 3.96 4.23
CA ALA A 174 -5.35 3.22 5.21
C ALA A 174 -4.31 4.11 5.91
N LEU A 175 -3.62 4.98 5.16
CA LEU A 175 -2.70 5.97 5.72
C LEU A 175 -3.44 6.98 6.61
N THR A 176 -4.57 7.50 6.16
CA THR A 176 -5.41 8.42 6.95
C THR A 176 -5.85 7.80 8.28
N VAL A 177 -6.29 6.54 8.25
CA VAL A 177 -6.67 5.80 9.46
C VAL A 177 -5.50 5.69 10.42
N TYR A 178 -4.33 5.27 9.93
CA TYR A 178 -3.12 5.17 10.73
C TYR A 178 -2.74 6.50 11.39
N LEU A 179 -2.70 7.60 10.61
CA LEU A 179 -2.36 8.93 11.13
C LEU A 179 -3.34 9.38 12.21
N LYS A 180 -4.64 9.20 12.00
CA LYS A 180 -5.68 9.57 12.98
C LYS A 180 -5.59 8.75 14.25
N GLN A 181 -5.41 7.44 14.15
CA GLN A 181 -5.27 6.55 15.31
C GLN A 181 -4.04 6.90 16.16
N LYS A 182 -2.95 7.32 15.51
CA LYS A 182 -1.74 7.78 16.19
C LYS A 182 -1.80 9.24 16.64
N GLY A 183 -2.90 9.95 16.36
CA GLY A 183 -3.02 11.38 16.65
C GLY A 183 -1.98 12.23 15.91
N ILE A 184 -1.44 11.73 14.80
CA ILE A 184 -0.41 12.41 14.04
C ILE A 184 -1.08 13.48 13.18
N LYS A 185 -0.65 14.74 13.40
CA LYS A 185 -0.81 15.83 12.44
C LYS A 185 0.56 16.35 12.06
N ALA A 186 0.82 16.48 10.78
CA ALA A 186 2.15 16.74 10.24
C ALA A 186 2.08 17.57 8.96
N PRO A 187 3.12 18.35 8.62
CA PRO A 187 3.31 18.84 7.27
C PRO A 187 3.31 17.66 6.29
N LEU A 188 2.58 17.81 5.20
CA LEU A 188 2.37 16.75 4.21
C LEU A 188 3.07 17.10 2.91
N VAL A 189 3.97 16.24 2.44
CA VAL A 189 4.55 16.29 1.10
C VAL A 189 3.80 15.28 0.23
N TYR A 190 3.06 15.79 -0.75
CA TYR A 190 2.19 14.98 -1.60
C TYR A 190 2.53 15.18 -3.08
N GLY A 191 2.76 14.08 -3.77
CA GLY A 191 2.94 14.07 -5.23
C GLY A 191 2.32 12.81 -5.81
N CYS A 192 1.51 12.96 -6.86
CA CYS A 192 0.83 11.86 -7.53
C CYS A 192 1.00 11.90 -9.05
N LEU A 193 0.60 10.81 -9.71
CA LEU A 193 0.51 10.75 -11.17
C LEU A 193 -0.73 11.49 -11.66
N ASN A 194 -0.69 12.00 -12.89
CA ASN A 194 -1.70 12.85 -13.51
C ASN A 194 -2.88 12.11 -14.16
N ASN A 195 -2.97 10.79 -13.96
CA ASN A 195 -4.05 9.95 -14.45
C ASN A 195 -5.19 9.75 -13.43
N ARG A 196 -5.22 10.55 -12.36
CA ARG A 196 -6.23 10.50 -11.30
C ARG A 196 -6.54 11.89 -10.78
N SER A 197 -7.73 12.09 -10.24
CA SER A 197 -8.11 13.33 -9.58
C SER A 197 -7.27 13.55 -8.30
N LEU A 198 -6.35 14.51 -8.34
CA LEU A 198 -5.50 14.87 -7.20
C LEU A 198 -6.35 15.23 -5.97
N LEU A 199 -7.37 16.06 -6.16
CA LEU A 199 -8.20 16.58 -5.09
C LEU A 199 -9.03 15.49 -4.42
N GLU A 200 -9.64 14.60 -5.20
CA GLU A 200 -10.40 13.47 -4.65
C GLU A 200 -9.51 12.53 -3.86
N LEU A 201 -8.30 12.24 -4.36
CA LEU A 201 -7.38 11.34 -3.67
C LEU A 201 -6.82 11.94 -2.39
N ILE A 202 -6.41 13.20 -2.38
CA ILE A 202 -5.78 13.81 -1.21
C ILE A 202 -6.78 14.17 -0.11
N GLN A 203 -8.06 14.33 -0.45
CA GLN A 203 -9.10 14.83 0.46
C GLN A 203 -9.11 14.16 1.85
N PRO A 204 -9.02 12.83 2.00
CA PRO A 204 -9.01 12.19 3.32
C PRO A 204 -7.84 12.62 4.21
N LEU A 205 -6.67 12.87 3.59
CA LEU A 205 -5.43 13.24 4.28
C LEU A 205 -5.43 14.68 4.77
N LEU A 206 -6.21 15.58 4.16
CA LEU A 206 -6.22 17.00 4.52
C LEU A 206 -6.50 17.22 6.02
N SER A 207 -7.33 16.36 6.63
CA SER A 207 -7.64 16.38 8.07
C SER A 207 -6.45 16.06 9.00
N CYS A 208 -5.38 15.48 8.45
CA CYS A 208 -4.15 15.12 9.16
C CYS A 208 -2.99 16.09 8.85
N VAL A 209 -3.21 17.11 8.01
CA VAL A 209 -2.18 18.09 7.70
C VAL A 209 -2.05 19.09 8.85
N LYS A 210 -0.82 19.34 9.28
CA LYS A 210 -0.46 20.41 10.21
C LYS A 210 0.27 21.51 9.47
N ASP A 211 -0.19 22.74 9.64
CA ASP A 211 0.38 24.00 9.17
C ASP A 211 0.51 24.18 7.64
N LYS A 212 1.05 23.21 6.90
CA LYS A 212 1.34 23.35 5.46
C LYS A 212 1.22 22.03 4.69
N LEU A 213 0.64 22.11 3.51
CA LEU A 213 0.67 21.08 2.46
C LEU A 213 1.70 21.48 1.40
N TYR A 214 2.60 20.56 1.05
CA TYR A 214 3.55 20.69 -0.05
C TYR A 214 3.09 19.81 -1.21
N LEU A 215 2.62 20.42 -2.29
CA LEU A 215 2.33 19.72 -3.53
C LEU A 215 3.59 19.68 -4.39
N VAL A 216 4.02 18.49 -4.81
CA VAL A 216 5.30 18.33 -5.50
C VAL A 216 5.16 17.69 -6.87
N SER A 217 5.82 18.28 -7.87
CA SER A 217 6.15 17.57 -9.11
C SER A 217 7.44 16.79 -8.92
N PHE A 218 7.63 15.66 -9.60
CA PHE A 218 8.81 14.81 -9.42
C PHE A 218 9.26 14.18 -10.74
N SER A 219 10.39 13.47 -10.73
CA SER A 219 10.99 12.92 -11.96
C SER A 219 10.23 11.69 -12.47
N HIS A 220 9.09 11.92 -13.13
CA HIS A 220 8.30 10.91 -13.81
C HIS A 220 7.44 11.56 -14.89
N GLU A 221 7.37 10.95 -16.08
CA GLU A 221 6.68 11.53 -17.26
C GLU A 221 5.18 11.78 -17.01
N LYS A 222 4.54 10.89 -16.23
CA LYS A 222 3.12 10.97 -15.84
C LYS A 222 2.90 11.70 -14.53
N SER A 223 3.88 12.41 -13.96
CA SER A 223 3.65 13.22 -12.76
C SER A 223 2.93 14.52 -13.12
N TYR A 224 2.20 15.09 -12.18
CA TYR A 224 1.71 16.46 -12.35
C TYR A 224 2.88 17.44 -12.47
N LYS A 225 2.81 18.36 -13.43
CA LYS A 225 3.78 19.46 -13.56
C LYS A 225 3.50 20.52 -12.50
N ALA A 226 4.54 21.22 -12.05
CA ALA A 226 4.40 22.32 -11.08
C ALA A 226 3.35 23.37 -11.50
N SER A 227 3.28 23.71 -12.79
CA SER A 227 2.27 24.64 -13.31
C SER A 227 0.82 24.17 -13.12
N GLN A 228 0.58 22.86 -13.15
CA GLN A 228 -0.75 22.28 -12.91
C GLN A 228 -1.05 22.24 -11.41
N LEU A 229 -0.04 21.96 -10.58
CA LEU A 229 -0.15 21.93 -9.13
C LEU A 229 -0.52 23.29 -8.52
N ILE A 230 -0.08 24.39 -9.14
CA ILE A 230 -0.45 25.75 -8.71
C ILE A 230 -1.96 25.95 -8.72
N ASN A 231 -2.67 25.45 -9.75
CA ASN A 231 -4.12 25.59 -9.82
C ASN A 231 -4.82 24.81 -8.69
N PHE A 232 -4.34 23.60 -8.38
CA PHE A 232 -4.86 22.82 -7.25
C PHE A 232 -4.54 23.47 -5.90
N ALA A 233 -3.36 24.08 -5.77
CA ALA A 233 -2.98 24.82 -4.58
C ALA A 233 -3.94 25.98 -4.32
N SER A 234 -4.20 26.80 -5.34
CA SER A 234 -5.19 27.89 -5.27
C SER A 234 -6.58 27.38 -4.86
N GLU A 235 -7.07 26.29 -5.44
CA GLU A 235 -8.39 25.74 -5.07
C GLU A 235 -8.46 25.27 -3.60
N ILE A 236 -7.37 24.69 -3.08
CA ILE A 236 -7.30 24.25 -1.67
C ILE A 236 -7.23 25.48 -0.73
N GLU A 237 -6.48 26.50 -1.11
CA GLU A 237 -6.33 27.74 -0.35
C GLU A 237 -7.62 28.59 -0.35
N ASP A 238 -8.32 28.68 -1.48
CA ASP A 238 -9.59 29.43 -1.63
C ASP A 238 -10.70 28.83 -0.75
N LYS A 239 -10.64 27.53 -0.49
CA LYS A 239 -11.55 26.86 0.46
C LYS A 239 -11.17 27.14 1.93
N GLY A 240 -10.09 27.88 2.18
CA GLY A 240 -9.59 28.23 3.52
C GLY A 240 -9.09 27.03 4.31
N ILE A 241 -8.73 25.93 3.64
CA ILE A 241 -8.44 24.65 4.30
C ILE A 241 -7.03 24.67 4.90
N LEU A 242 -6.01 24.99 4.09
CA LEU A 242 -4.59 24.89 4.44
C LEU A 242 -3.77 25.86 3.61
N LYS A 243 -2.59 26.26 4.11
CA LYS A 243 -1.56 26.88 3.28
C LYS A 243 -0.92 25.83 2.38
N VAL A 244 -0.75 26.14 1.10
CA VAL A 244 -0.19 25.20 0.12
C VAL A 244 1.07 25.79 -0.51
N GLU A 245 2.13 24.99 -0.56
CA GLU A 245 3.35 25.32 -1.29
C GLU A 245 3.56 24.33 -2.43
N VAL A 246 3.91 24.85 -3.60
CA VAL A 246 4.21 24.03 -4.77
C VAL A 246 5.71 24.05 -5.02
N LEU A 247 6.32 22.88 -5.17
CA LEU A 247 7.73 22.79 -5.55
C LEU A 247 7.99 21.69 -6.59
N ASN A 248 9.10 21.83 -7.30
CA ASN A 248 9.66 20.77 -8.12
C ASN A 248 10.66 19.97 -7.29
N LEU A 249 10.36 18.70 -7.04
CA LEU A 249 11.15 17.82 -6.17
C LEU A 249 12.45 17.38 -6.87
N ASN A 250 13.56 17.83 -6.29
CA ASN A 250 14.90 17.34 -6.53
C ASN A 250 15.64 17.34 -5.18
N GLU A 251 16.87 16.85 -5.16
CA GLU A 251 17.66 16.78 -3.93
C GLU A 251 17.82 18.15 -3.26
N GLY A 252 18.11 19.21 -4.02
CA GLY A 252 18.27 20.56 -3.48
C GLY A 252 16.98 21.14 -2.88
N SER A 253 15.85 20.99 -3.57
CA SER A 253 14.56 21.46 -3.07
C SER A 253 14.07 20.66 -1.87
N TRP A 254 14.34 19.36 -1.82
CA TRP A 254 14.12 18.52 -0.64
C TRP A 254 14.89 19.03 0.57
N HIS A 255 16.21 19.25 0.43
CA HIS A 255 17.04 19.75 1.53
C HIS A 255 16.64 21.17 1.98
N ASN A 256 16.17 22.02 1.06
CA ASN A 256 15.68 23.35 1.41
C ASN A 256 14.35 23.27 2.17
N LEU A 257 13.42 22.41 1.74
CA LEU A 257 12.16 22.15 2.44
C LEU A 257 12.43 21.67 3.87
N MET A 258 13.28 20.67 4.03
CA MET A 258 13.58 20.08 5.35
C MET A 258 14.25 21.10 6.29
N ARG A 259 15.14 21.96 5.79
CA ARG A 259 15.76 23.05 6.58
C ARG A 259 14.77 24.14 7.01
N GLY A 260 13.67 24.29 6.30
CA GLY A 260 12.62 25.26 6.60
C GLY A 260 11.60 24.77 7.64
N LEU A 261 11.66 23.49 8.02
CA LEU A 261 10.74 22.88 8.98
C LEU A 261 11.36 22.79 10.38
N PRO A 262 10.56 22.92 11.47
CA PRO A 262 11.08 22.84 12.82
C PRO A 262 11.70 21.47 13.15
N ASP A 263 12.83 21.48 13.86
CA ASP A 263 13.44 20.27 14.40
C ASP A 263 12.47 19.55 15.36
N GLY A 264 12.22 18.27 15.10
CA GLY A 264 11.35 17.40 15.91
C GLY A 264 9.91 17.25 15.40
N GLU A 265 9.49 18.04 14.42
CA GLU A 265 8.17 17.88 13.79
C GLU A 265 8.20 16.78 12.72
N LEU A 266 7.33 15.77 12.83
CA LEU A 266 7.26 14.71 11.82
C LEU A 266 6.78 15.27 10.48
N VAL A 267 7.45 14.88 9.39
CA VAL A 267 7.01 15.16 8.01
C VAL A 267 6.46 13.89 7.39
N VAL A 268 5.27 13.95 6.77
CA VAL A 268 4.69 12.80 6.06
C VAL A 268 4.87 12.99 4.56
N VAL A 269 5.35 11.96 3.87
CA VAL A 269 5.62 11.96 2.42
C VAL A 269 4.84 10.83 1.75
N THR A 270 3.93 11.15 0.82
CA THR A 270 3.07 10.15 0.18
C THR A 270 2.51 10.57 -1.19
N GLY A 271 1.73 9.71 -1.85
CA GLY A 271 1.02 10.00 -3.11
C GLY A 271 1.54 9.23 -4.33
N SER A 272 2.78 8.71 -4.27
CA SER A 272 3.38 7.93 -5.37
C SER A 272 4.57 7.12 -4.91
N LEU A 273 4.65 5.85 -5.32
CA LEU A 273 5.82 5.00 -5.10
C LEU A 273 7.09 5.53 -5.78
N TYR A 274 6.97 6.19 -6.94
CA TYR A 274 8.10 6.78 -7.64
C TYR A 274 8.69 7.96 -6.86
N MET A 275 7.81 8.84 -6.37
CA MET A 275 8.22 9.98 -5.56
C MET A 275 8.81 9.52 -4.22
N THR A 276 8.17 8.58 -3.54
CA THR A 276 8.68 8.08 -2.26
C THR A 276 10.00 7.33 -2.40
N ALA A 277 10.22 6.60 -3.51
CA ALA A 277 11.52 6.02 -3.84
C ALA A 277 12.61 7.10 -4.02
N GLN A 278 12.29 8.20 -4.73
CA GLN A 278 13.20 9.34 -4.91
C GLN A 278 13.55 10.00 -3.56
N VAL A 279 12.56 10.27 -2.71
CA VAL A 279 12.79 10.86 -1.37
C VAL A 279 13.59 9.91 -0.48
N ARG A 280 13.28 8.61 -0.52
CA ARG A 280 14.00 7.58 0.23
C ARG A 280 15.48 7.54 -0.16
N GLN A 281 15.82 7.75 -1.43
CA GLN A 281 17.23 7.85 -1.87
C GLN A 281 17.94 9.03 -1.23
N TYR A 282 17.28 10.19 -1.09
CA TYR A 282 17.86 11.35 -0.41
C TYR A 282 18.09 11.09 1.08
N LEU A 283 17.18 10.34 1.72
CA LEU A 283 17.28 10.02 3.14
C LEU A 283 18.38 8.99 3.44
N VAL A 284 18.48 7.93 2.65
CA VAL A 284 19.49 6.86 2.85
C VAL A 284 20.86 7.28 2.28
N GLY A 285 20.88 8.05 1.19
CA GLY A 285 22.11 8.51 0.55
C GLY A 285 22.82 9.64 1.29
N GLY A 286 22.09 10.40 2.12
CA GLY A 286 22.62 11.48 2.95
C GLY A 286 23.30 11.04 4.26
N GLU A 287 23.29 9.74 4.59
CA GLU A 287 23.98 9.18 5.77
C GLU A 287 25.48 8.89 5.54
N LYS A 288 26.13 9.62 4.62
CA LYS A 288 27.58 9.52 4.37
C LYS A 288 28.38 10.65 5.00
#